data_AF-M5RPU0-F1
#
_entry.id   AF-M5RPU0-F1
#
_cell.length_a   1.000
_cell.length_b   1.000
_cell.length_c   1.000
_cell.angle_alpha   90.00
_cell.angle_beta   90.00
_cell.angle_gamma   90.00
#
_symmetry.space_group_name_H-M   'P 1'
#
loop_
_entity.id
_entity.type
_entity.pdbx_description
1 polymer ?
#
loop_
_entity_poly.entity_id
_entity_poly.type
_entity_poly.pdbx_seq_one_letter_code
_entity_poly.pdbx_strand_id
1 'polypeptide(L)'
;MRFIRPMELAGGYSVSDKTQRLMINVGSVGQPRDGDPRSCYVVYDEQVVEFRRVEYDIEETVKEIEAEPELDNFLGYRLREGR
;
A
#
# COMPACT_ATOMS: atom_id res chain seq x y z
N MET A 1 -18.42 8.07 10.95
CA MET A 1 -16.95 7.93 10.85
C MET A 1 -16.55 8.45 9.47
N ARG A 2 -15.64 9.44 9.39
CA ARG A 2 -15.18 9.98 8.10
C ARG A 2 -14.05 9.12 7.58
N PHE A 3 -14.18 8.57 6.37
CA PHE A 3 -13.11 7.86 5.67
C PHE A 3 -12.48 8.80 4.65
N ILE A 4 -11.15 8.80 4.57
CA ILE A 4 -10.37 9.65 3.66
C ILE A 4 -9.42 8.73 2.91
N ARG A 5 -9.39 8.82 1.57
CA ARG A 5 -8.50 7.99 0.75
C ARG A 5 -7.09 8.61 0.68
N PRO A 6 -6.03 7.79 0.60
CA PRO A 6 -4.67 8.29 0.38
C PRO A 6 -4.52 9.24 -0.82
N MET A 7 -5.25 8.97 -1.90
CA MET A 7 -5.21 9.78 -3.13
C MET A 7 -5.78 11.21 -2.94
N GLU A 8 -6.55 11.43 -1.88
CA GLU A 8 -7.06 12.76 -1.49
C GLU A 8 -6.05 13.56 -0.64
N LEU A 9 -4.90 12.95 -0.29
CA LEU A 9 -3.92 13.45 0.68
C LEU A 9 -2.55 13.69 0.02
N ALA A 10 -2.52 14.43 -1.10
CA ALA A 10 -1.32 14.65 -1.91
C ALA A 10 -0.10 15.25 -1.15
N GLY A 11 -0.30 15.83 0.04
CA GLY A 11 0.76 16.34 0.93
C GLY A 11 0.78 15.69 2.32
N GLY A 12 0.12 14.54 2.47
CA GLY A 12 -0.07 13.87 3.76
C GLY A 12 -1.26 14.40 4.57
N TYR A 13 -1.46 13.80 5.74
CA TYR A 13 -2.49 14.15 6.70
C TYR A 13 -1.84 14.67 7.99
N SER A 14 -2.21 15.88 8.42
CA SER A 14 -1.71 16.44 9.68
C SER A 14 -2.28 15.68 10.89
N VAL A 15 -1.39 15.26 11.78
CA VAL A 15 -1.67 14.56 13.04
C VAL A 15 -1.14 15.33 14.26
N SER A 16 -0.99 16.65 14.10
CA SER A 16 -0.56 17.56 15.16
C SER A 16 -1.61 17.74 16.26
N ASP A 17 -2.90 17.57 15.95
CA ASP A 17 -3.99 17.63 16.92
C ASP A 17 -4.05 16.34 17.76
N LYS A 18 -3.50 16.40 18.98
CA LYS A 18 -3.44 15.27 19.91
C LYS A 18 -4.78 14.93 20.57
N THR A 19 -5.83 15.73 20.36
CA THR A 19 -7.18 15.41 20.87
C THR A 19 -7.94 14.45 19.95
N GLN A 20 -7.50 14.33 18.69
CA GLN A 20 -8.08 13.42 17.72
C GLN A 20 -7.53 12.01 17.87
N ARG A 21 -8.42 11.02 17.70
CA ARG A 21 -8.05 9.61 17.58
C ARG A 21 -8.26 9.19 16.12
N LEU A 22 -7.22 8.64 15.53
CA LEU A 22 -7.18 8.25 14.12
C LEU A 22 -6.90 6.75 14.02
N MET A 23 -7.51 6.10 13.04
CA MET A 23 -7.14 4.76 12.62
C MET A 23 -6.57 4.87 11.21
N ILE A 24 -5.34 4.41 11.03
CA ILE A 24 -4.60 4.58 9.79
C ILE A 24 -4.24 3.20 9.26
N ASN A 25 -4.71 2.87 8.06
CA ASN A 25 -4.25 1.71 7.32
C ASN A 25 -3.13 2.17 6.38
N VAL A 26 -1.95 1.56 6.48
CA VAL A 26 -0.74 1.97 5.76
C VAL A 26 -0.66 1.43 4.33
N GLY A 27 -1.63 0.61 3.94
CA GLY A 27 -1.58 -0.16 2.70
C GLY A 27 -0.77 -1.46 2.86
N SER A 28 -0.19 -1.92 1.76
CA SER A 28 0.61 -3.14 1.69
C SER A 28 1.83 -2.91 0.81
N VAL A 29 3.00 -3.36 1.28
CA VAL A 29 4.24 -3.28 0.52
C VAL A 29 4.29 -4.33 -0.59
N GLY A 30 3.88 -5.57 -0.29
CA GLY A 30 4.09 -6.72 -1.18
C GLY A 30 2.84 -7.18 -1.95
N GLN A 31 1.64 -6.85 -1.48
CA GLN A 31 0.39 -7.24 -2.16
C GLN A 31 -0.71 -6.21 -1.89
N PRO A 32 -0.66 -5.02 -2.53
CA PRO A 32 -1.75 -4.05 -2.51
C PRO A 32 -3.08 -4.68 -2.96
N ARG A 33 -4.20 -4.19 -2.42
CA ARG A 33 -5.56 -4.70 -2.71
C ARG A 33 -6.56 -3.61 -3.07
N ASP A 34 -6.05 -2.46 -3.50
CA ASP A 34 -6.85 -1.26 -3.76
C ASP A 34 -6.85 -0.82 -5.22
N GLY A 35 -6.39 -1.68 -6.14
CA GLY A 35 -6.39 -1.43 -7.59
C GLY A 35 -5.19 -0.63 -8.09
N ASP A 36 -4.26 -0.23 -7.21
CA ASP A 36 -2.97 0.34 -7.56
C ASP A 36 -1.88 -0.69 -7.23
N PRO A 37 -1.22 -1.28 -8.23
CA PRO A 37 -0.27 -2.38 -8.01
C PRO A 37 1.04 -1.92 -7.36
N ARG A 38 1.29 -0.60 -7.27
CA ARG A 38 2.50 -0.05 -6.65
C ARG A 38 2.53 -0.35 -5.14
N SER A 39 3.71 -0.67 -4.65
CA SER A 39 3.99 -0.87 -3.24
C SER A 39 3.56 0.34 -2.42
N CYS A 40 2.92 0.13 -1.27
CA CYS A 40 2.40 1.19 -0.41
C CYS A 40 2.95 1.10 1.01
N TYR A 41 3.40 2.25 1.50
CA TYR A 41 3.76 2.46 2.90
C TYR A 41 3.47 3.90 3.32
N VAL A 42 3.72 4.22 4.58
CA VAL A 42 3.62 5.59 5.10
C VAL A 42 4.93 6.06 5.72
N VAL A 43 5.21 7.35 5.60
CA VAL A 43 6.20 8.05 6.42
C VAL A 43 5.44 8.82 7.50
N TYR A 44 5.90 8.71 8.74
CA TYR A 44 5.30 9.38 9.89
C TYR A 44 6.39 10.09 10.70
N ASP A 45 6.20 11.38 10.95
CA ASP A 45 7.16 12.26 11.65
C ASP A 45 6.57 12.98 12.88
N GLU A 46 5.51 12.43 13.46
CA GLU A 46 4.73 13.00 14.58
C GLU A 46 3.85 14.21 14.27
N GLN A 47 4.04 14.84 13.10
CA GLN A 47 3.24 15.98 12.64
C GLN A 47 2.38 15.61 11.44
N VAL A 48 2.88 14.77 10.55
CA VAL A 48 2.24 14.38 9.29
C VAL A 48 2.37 12.88 9.09
N VAL A 49 1.34 12.28 8.49
CA VAL A 49 1.39 10.95 7.88
C VAL A 49 1.29 11.11 6.37
N GLU A 50 2.32 10.69 5.65
CA GLU A 50 2.39 10.77 4.19
C GLU A 50 2.38 9.38 3.57
N PHE A 51 1.46 9.14 2.62
CA PHE A 51 1.41 7.88 1.88
C PHE A 51 2.39 7.90 0.72
N ARG A 52 3.14 6.82 0.56
CA ARG A 52 4.11 6.64 -0.53
C ARG A 52 3.70 5.46 -1.37
N ARG A 53 3.70 5.68 -2.69
CA ARG A 53 3.55 4.64 -3.72
C ARG A 53 4.84 4.52 -4.50
N VAL A 54 5.36 3.31 -4.59
CA VAL A 54 6.65 3.03 -5.23
C VAL A 54 6.45 1.93 -6.27
N GLU A 55 6.89 2.22 -7.50
CA GLU A 55 6.98 1.22 -8.56
C GLU A 55 8.07 0.21 -8.22
N TYR A 56 7.81 -1.06 -8.52
CA TYR A 56 8.75 -2.16 -8.38
C TYR A 56 8.58 -3.12 -9.55
N ASP A 57 9.53 -4.04 -9.74
CA ASP A 57 9.42 -5.05 -10.78
C ASP A 57 8.41 -6.13 -10.38
N ILE A 58 7.15 -5.88 -10.72
CA ILE A 58 6.04 -6.81 -10.48
C ILE A 58 6.30 -8.13 -11.21
N GLU A 59 6.81 -8.08 -12.44
CA GLU A 59 6.98 -9.27 -13.27
C GLU A 59 8.11 -10.16 -12.76
N GLU A 60 9.18 -9.59 -12.19
CA GLU A 60 10.20 -10.35 -11.48
C GLU A 60 9.59 -11.11 -10.30
N THR A 61 8.80 -10.44 -9.46
CA THR A 61 8.15 -11.08 -8.30
C THR A 61 7.15 -12.16 -8.72
N VAL A 62 6.38 -11.93 -9.80
CA VAL A 62 5.44 -12.93 -10.32
C VAL A 62 6.17 -14.17 -10.80
N LYS A 63 7.30 -14.03 -11.51
CA LYS A 63 8.10 -15.18 -11.96
C LYS A 63 8.64 -15.99 -10.79
N GLU A 64 9.07 -15.33 -9.72
CA GLU A 64 9.53 -16.03 -8.51
C GLU A 64 8.40 -16.83 -7.87
N ILE A 65 7.19 -16.27 -7.80
CA ILE A 65 6.00 -16.98 -7.28
C ILE A 65 5.64 -18.17 -8.18
N GLU A 66 5.62 -18.00 -9.50
CA GLU A 66 5.32 -19.07 -10.45
C GLU A 66 6.36 -20.21 -10.44
N ALA A 67 7.59 -19.91 -10.02
CA ALA A 67 8.66 -20.88 -9.91
C ALA A 67 8.59 -21.73 -8.62
N GLU A 68 7.76 -21.36 -7.65
CA GLU A 68 7.62 -22.06 -6.37
C GLU A 68 6.44 -23.04 -6.39
N PRO A 69 6.67 -24.37 -6.42
CA PRO A 69 5.60 -25.36 -6.59
C PRO A 69 4.54 -25.38 -5.48
N GLU A 70 4.87 -24.89 -4.28
CA GLU A 70 3.94 -24.82 -3.16
C GLU A 70 3.02 -23.59 -3.18
N LEU A 71 3.27 -22.63 -4.07
CA LEU A 71 2.47 -21.42 -4.21
C LEU A 71 1.48 -21.54 -5.38
N ASP A 72 0.27 -21.03 -5.16
CA ASP A 72 -0.69 -20.85 -6.25
C ASP A 72 -0.28 -19.65 -7.11
N ASN A 73 -0.12 -19.86 -8.42
CA ASN A 73 0.20 -18.80 -9.39
C ASN A 73 -0.76 -17.61 -9.31
N PHE A 74 -1.99 -17.81 -8.85
CA PHE A 74 -2.94 -16.72 -8.59
C PHE A 74 -2.38 -15.66 -7.63
N LEU A 75 -1.47 -16.03 -6.72
CA LEU A 75 -0.79 -15.09 -5.82
C LEU A 75 0.10 -14.10 -6.56
N GLY A 76 0.70 -14.50 -7.69
CA GLY A 76 1.44 -13.61 -8.58
C GLY A 76 0.51 -12.78 -9.45
N TYR A 77 -0.48 -13.39 -10.11
CA TYR A 77 -1.35 -12.71 -11.08
C TYR A 77 -2.03 -11.47 -10.53
N ARG A 78 -2.52 -11.56 -9.30
CA ARG A 78 -3.18 -10.47 -8.58
C ARG A 78 -2.28 -9.27 -8.27
N LEU A 79 -0.95 -9.44 -8.28
CA LEU A 79 -0.01 -8.32 -8.07
C LEU A 79 -0.12 -7.28 -9.18
N ARG A 80 -0.35 -7.70 -10.43
CA ARG A 80 -0.51 -6.82 -11.60
C ARG A 80 -1.73 -5.91 -11.49
N GLU A 81 -2.78 -6.40 -10.85
CA GLU A 81 -4.05 -5.68 -10.67
C GLU A 81 -4.10 -4.92 -9.34
N GLY A 82 -3.18 -5.16 -8.42
CA GLY A 82 -3.26 -4.65 -7.05
C GLY A 82 -4.52 -5.16 -6.35
N ARG A 83 -4.80 -6.48 -6.43
CA ARG A 83 -5.97 -7.14 -5.84
C ARG A 83 -5.59 -8.28 -4.90
#